data_AF-A0A149ZPN7-F1
#
_entry.id   AF-A0A149ZPN7-F1
#
_cell.length_a   1.000
_cell.length_b   1.000
_cell.length_c   1.000
_cell.angle_alpha   90.00
_cell.angle_beta   90.00
_cell.angle_gamma   90.00
#
_symmetry.space_group_name_H-M   'P 1'
#
loop_
_entity.id
_entity.type
_entity.pdbx_description
1 polymer ?
#
loop_
_entity_poly.entity_id
_entity_poly.type
_entity_poly.pdbx_seq_one_letter_code
_entity_poly.pdbx_strand_id
1 'polypeptide(L)'
;MEDTASRGIQAFIADVVERGGKAVRLTHSRRNPVQVWGDDGTSCIVRVRSKLSGDWQARKQDESLDDDDTGSQFWVFVDLASSPEEFFVVPSSEVADDIRAEVDLWMMDTPGRTRTGHHAIPLSRVAHGRGRWDLLGLAGEKDPSRYSDAQRATTAATLRADAAARASARKKPAKATAALEELIDNRLEVVADFEGYRLVGRFDPDTQTLEIMRGPMQGRRFPDPTTAATAVASHISGDIETHDGWEFWRTEQGERIPMGQNSIR
;
A
#
# COMPACT_ATOMS: atom_id res chain seq x y z
N MET A 1 -9.10 19.11 8.19
CA MET A 1 -8.78 19.10 6.76
C MET A 1 -9.22 17.75 6.21
N GLU A 2 -10.06 17.72 5.19
CA GLU A 2 -10.59 16.47 4.63
C GLU A 2 -9.51 15.79 3.77
N ASP A 3 -9.33 14.49 3.95
CA ASP A 3 -8.35 13.70 3.18
C ASP A 3 -8.73 13.64 1.69
N THR A 4 -7.72 13.66 0.81
CA THR A 4 -7.87 13.71 -0.65
C THR A 4 -8.74 12.56 -1.17
N ALA A 5 -8.64 11.36 -0.58
CA ALA A 5 -9.46 10.23 -1.00
C ALA A 5 -10.94 10.43 -0.64
N SER A 6 -11.25 10.98 0.54
CA SER A 6 -12.63 11.29 0.92
C SER A 6 -13.24 12.35 -0.01
N ARG A 7 -12.49 13.41 -0.34
CA ARG A 7 -12.94 14.43 -1.30
C ARG A 7 -13.24 13.84 -2.68
N GLY A 8 -12.38 12.95 -3.18
CA GLY A 8 -12.60 12.33 -4.48
C GLY A 8 -13.75 11.32 -4.50
N ILE A 9 -13.95 10.55 -3.44
CA ILE A 9 -15.13 9.69 -3.30
C ILE A 9 -16.40 10.55 -3.24
N GLN A 10 -16.38 11.66 -2.51
CA GLN A 10 -17.53 12.57 -2.43
C GLN A 10 -17.87 13.15 -3.81
N ALA A 11 -16.88 13.66 -4.54
CA ALA A 11 -17.05 14.18 -5.89
C ALA A 11 -17.61 13.10 -6.84
N PHE A 12 -17.08 11.87 -6.76
CA PHE A 12 -17.57 10.76 -7.56
C PHE A 12 -19.03 10.39 -7.24
N ILE A 13 -19.40 10.28 -5.96
CA ILE A 13 -20.79 9.98 -5.58
C ILE A 13 -21.74 11.09 -6.08
N ALA A 14 -21.34 12.35 -5.98
CA ALA A 14 -22.12 13.46 -6.51
C ALA A 14 -22.32 13.32 -8.02
N ASP A 15 -21.25 13.06 -8.78
CA ASP A 15 -21.31 12.88 -10.24
C ASP A 15 -22.23 11.72 -10.65
N VAL A 16 -22.15 10.59 -9.95
CA VAL A 16 -23.01 9.43 -10.20
C VAL A 16 -24.49 9.80 -10.01
N VAL A 17 -24.84 10.50 -8.93
CA VAL A 17 -26.23 10.87 -8.65
C VAL A 17 -26.75 11.91 -9.65
N GLU A 18 -25.93 12.89 -10.02
CA GLU A 18 -26.27 13.88 -11.05
C GLU A 18 -26.49 13.23 -12.42
N ARG A 19 -25.84 12.09 -12.68
CA ARG A 19 -26.05 11.27 -13.88
C ARG A 19 -27.23 10.31 -13.79
N GLY A 20 -27.99 10.36 -12.70
CA GLY A 20 -29.20 9.54 -12.50
C GLY A 20 -28.95 8.20 -11.82
N GLY A 21 -27.70 7.88 -11.48
CA GLY A 21 -27.35 6.66 -10.77
C GLY A 21 -27.41 6.79 -9.26
N LYS A 22 -26.93 5.73 -8.60
CA LYS A 22 -26.70 5.71 -7.16
C LYS A 22 -25.31 5.19 -6.87
N ALA A 23 -24.66 5.74 -5.85
CA ALA A 23 -23.37 5.24 -5.38
C ALA A 23 -23.30 5.19 -3.85
N VAL A 24 -22.67 4.14 -3.32
CA VAL A 24 -22.44 3.94 -1.88
C VAL A 24 -21.03 3.42 -1.67
N ARG A 25 -20.25 4.09 -0.82
CA ARG A 25 -18.93 3.61 -0.41
C ARG A 25 -19.06 2.32 0.40
N LEU A 26 -18.26 1.31 0.05
CA LEU A 26 -18.16 0.08 0.82
C LEU A 26 -17.01 0.19 1.83
N THR A 27 -17.19 -0.41 3.00
CA THR A 27 -16.25 -0.30 4.12
C THR A 27 -15.43 -1.56 4.37
N HIS A 28 -15.67 -2.64 3.63
CA HIS A 28 -15.00 -3.94 3.78
C HIS A 28 -13.51 -3.89 3.37
N SER A 29 -13.13 -3.00 2.44
CA SER A 29 -11.74 -2.82 2.01
C SER A 29 -11.23 -1.39 2.21
N ARG A 30 -9.91 -1.30 2.45
CA ARG A 30 -9.18 -0.03 2.56
C ARG A 30 -8.84 0.57 1.20
N ARG A 31 -9.05 -0.16 0.11
CA ARG A 31 -8.73 0.28 -1.27
C ARG A 31 -9.75 1.27 -1.85
N ASN A 32 -10.72 1.70 -1.05
CA ASN A 32 -11.82 2.62 -1.41
C ASN A 32 -12.80 2.06 -2.47
N PRO A 33 -13.42 0.91 -2.19
CA PRO A 33 -14.51 0.42 -3.02
C PRO A 33 -15.76 1.30 -2.91
N VAL A 34 -16.46 1.47 -4.03
CA VAL A 34 -17.77 2.11 -4.13
C VAL A 34 -18.67 1.22 -4.98
N GLN A 35 -19.82 0.84 -4.44
CA GLN A 35 -20.87 0.18 -5.21
C GLN A 35 -21.62 1.25 -6.01
N VAL A 36 -21.79 1.02 -7.30
CA VAL A 36 -22.52 1.87 -8.23
C VAL A 36 -23.71 1.11 -8.77
N TRP A 37 -24.83 1.80 -8.91
CA TRP A 37 -26.01 1.33 -9.63
C TRP A 37 -26.28 2.30 -10.77
N GLY A 38 -26.28 1.78 -11.99
CA GLY A 38 -26.59 2.50 -13.21
C GLY A 38 -28.09 2.85 -13.31
N ASP A 39 -28.43 3.72 -14.25
CA ASP A 39 -29.83 4.00 -14.60
C ASP A 39 -30.44 2.88 -15.48
N ASP A 40 -29.57 2.09 -16.12
CA ASP A 40 -29.90 0.88 -16.90
C ASP A 40 -30.20 -0.36 -16.04
N GLY A 41 -30.13 -0.24 -14.70
CA GLY A 41 -30.35 -1.33 -13.75
C GLY A 41 -29.14 -2.23 -13.52
N THR A 42 -28.00 -1.96 -14.16
CA THR A 42 -26.74 -2.65 -13.88
C THR A 42 -26.13 -2.16 -12.57
N SER A 43 -25.25 -2.97 -12.00
CA SER A 43 -24.49 -2.57 -10.82
C SER A 43 -23.08 -3.12 -10.87
N CYS A 44 -22.12 -2.34 -10.41
CA CYS A 44 -20.71 -2.73 -10.37
C CYS A 44 -20.04 -2.16 -9.13
N ILE A 45 -18.89 -2.74 -8.77
CA ILE A 45 -18.00 -2.17 -7.75
C ILE A 45 -16.87 -1.47 -8.47
N VAL A 46 -16.57 -0.25 -8.05
CA VAL A 46 -15.43 0.51 -8.55
C VAL A 46 -14.43 0.83 -7.44
N ARG A 47 -13.17 0.96 -7.81
CA ARG A 47 -12.11 1.47 -6.93
C ARG A 47 -11.82 2.93 -7.23
N VAL A 48 -11.97 3.81 -6.25
CA VAL A 48 -11.74 5.25 -6.44
C VAL A 48 -10.32 5.64 -6.04
N ARG A 49 -9.59 6.27 -6.97
CA ARG A 49 -8.28 6.91 -6.75
C ARG A 49 -8.38 8.39 -7.05
N SER A 50 -7.76 9.21 -6.21
CA SER A 50 -7.91 10.67 -6.30
C SER A 50 -6.56 11.36 -6.16
N LYS A 51 -6.37 12.47 -6.86
CA LYS A 51 -5.17 13.29 -6.78
C LYS A 51 -5.50 14.78 -6.71
N LEU A 52 -4.55 15.57 -6.22
CA LEU A 52 -4.56 17.05 -6.30
C LEU A 52 -3.40 17.59 -7.14
N SER A 53 -2.43 16.73 -7.49
CA SER A 53 -1.25 17.05 -8.30
C SER A 53 -0.55 15.75 -8.67
N GLY A 54 0.30 15.79 -9.71
CA GLY A 54 1.13 14.66 -10.12
C GLY A 54 0.31 13.47 -10.62
N ASP A 55 0.80 12.27 -10.29
CA ASP A 55 0.24 11.00 -10.75
C ASP A 55 -0.61 10.33 -9.66
N TRP A 56 -1.61 9.56 -10.09
CA TRP A 56 -2.30 8.68 -9.17
C TRP A 56 -1.35 7.60 -8.68
N GLN A 57 -1.39 7.30 -7.39
CA GLN A 57 -0.55 6.26 -6.83
C GLN A 57 -1.33 4.94 -6.79
N ALA A 58 -0.73 3.86 -7.25
CA ALA A 58 -1.17 2.48 -7.07
C ALA A 58 -0.11 1.71 -6.28
N ARG A 59 -0.32 0.41 -6.12
CA ARG A 59 0.68 -0.52 -5.61
C ARG A 59 1.17 -1.40 -6.75
N LYS A 60 2.41 -1.86 -6.71
CA LYS A 60 2.90 -2.84 -7.70
C LYS A 60 2.07 -4.12 -7.67
N GLN A 61 1.56 -4.51 -6.50
CA GLN A 61 0.67 -5.67 -6.35
C GLN A 61 -0.72 -5.46 -6.96
N ASP A 62 -1.09 -4.26 -7.41
CA ASP A 62 -2.36 -4.04 -8.12
C ASP A 62 -2.34 -4.64 -9.55
N GLU A 63 -1.23 -5.25 -9.97
CA GLU A 63 -1.09 -6.06 -11.18
C GLU A 63 -1.88 -7.39 -11.17
N SER A 64 -2.36 -7.81 -10.01
CA SER A 64 -3.07 -9.07 -9.79
C SER A 64 -4.49 -8.78 -9.34
N LEU A 65 -5.47 -9.20 -10.13
CA LEU A 65 -6.88 -9.11 -9.75
C LEU A 65 -7.23 -10.10 -8.64
N ASP A 66 -6.49 -11.21 -8.54
CA ASP A 66 -6.70 -12.22 -7.48
C ASP A 66 -6.38 -11.65 -6.09
N ASP A 67 -5.50 -10.65 -6.01
CA ASP A 67 -5.13 -9.95 -4.78
C ASP A 67 -6.04 -8.73 -4.47
N ASP A 68 -7.07 -8.49 -5.29
CA ASP A 68 -8.04 -7.43 -5.09
C ASP A 68 -9.17 -7.86 -4.15
N ASP A 69 -9.09 -7.38 -2.91
CA ASP A 69 -10.10 -7.61 -1.87
C ASP A 69 -11.39 -6.78 -2.05
N THR A 70 -11.49 -5.99 -3.13
CA THR A 70 -12.67 -5.17 -3.40
C THR A 70 -13.70 -5.80 -4.32
N GLY A 71 -13.29 -6.74 -5.18
CA GLY A 71 -14.13 -7.21 -6.29
C GLY A 71 -14.42 -6.12 -7.33
N SER A 72 -13.52 -5.14 -7.49
CA SER A 72 -13.74 -4.01 -8.39
C SER A 72 -13.69 -4.43 -9.85
N GLN A 73 -14.69 -4.03 -10.62
CA GLN A 73 -14.75 -4.23 -12.08
C GLN A 73 -14.09 -3.06 -12.82
N PHE A 74 -14.09 -1.87 -12.22
CA PHE A 74 -13.49 -0.66 -12.78
C PHE A 74 -12.70 0.11 -11.74
N TRP A 75 -11.73 0.89 -12.20
CA TRP A 75 -11.12 1.97 -11.46
C TRP A 75 -11.67 3.30 -11.94
N VAL A 76 -11.93 4.20 -10.98
CA VAL A 76 -12.28 5.59 -11.26
C VAL A 76 -11.17 6.47 -10.73
N PHE A 77 -10.47 7.11 -11.66
CA PHE A 77 -9.46 8.11 -11.37
C PHE A 77 -10.10 9.49 -11.36
N VAL A 78 -9.99 10.18 -10.23
CA VAL A 78 -10.55 11.51 -9.99
C VAL A 78 -9.41 12.52 -9.93
N ASP A 79 -9.44 13.50 -10.82
CA ASP A 79 -8.54 14.66 -10.77
C ASP A 79 -9.26 15.82 -10.07
N LEU A 80 -8.85 16.09 -8.83
CA LEU A 80 -9.40 17.19 -8.02
C LEU A 80 -8.64 18.51 -8.26
N ALA A 81 -7.60 18.52 -9.09
CA ALA A 81 -6.90 19.74 -9.47
C ALA A 81 -7.65 20.51 -10.57
N SER A 82 -8.45 19.80 -11.38
CA SER A 82 -9.29 20.37 -12.43
C SER A 82 -10.57 21.00 -11.86
N SER A 83 -11.09 22.04 -12.53
CA SER A 83 -12.39 22.65 -12.24
C SER A 83 -13.18 22.84 -13.54
N PRO A 84 -14.31 22.12 -13.76
CA PRO A 84 -14.86 21.08 -12.88
C PRO A 84 -13.92 19.87 -12.75
N GLU A 85 -14.11 19.06 -11.70
CA GLU A 85 -13.32 17.84 -11.49
C GLU A 85 -13.46 16.88 -12.68
N GLU A 86 -12.39 16.14 -12.95
CA GLU A 86 -12.33 15.22 -14.09
C GLU A 86 -12.29 13.77 -13.64
N PHE A 87 -12.97 12.91 -14.40
CA PHE A 87 -13.17 11.51 -14.08
C PHE A 87 -12.76 10.63 -15.26
N PHE A 88 -12.00 9.59 -14.96
CA PHE A 88 -11.54 8.60 -15.91
C PHE A 88 -11.93 7.21 -15.42
N VAL A 89 -12.78 6.52 -16.17
CA VAL A 89 -13.27 5.17 -15.86
C VAL A 89 -12.51 4.17 -16.72
N VAL A 90 -11.80 3.24 -16.08
CA VAL A 90 -10.96 2.24 -16.76
C VAL A 90 -11.27 0.85 -16.19
N PRO A 91 -11.40 -0.21 -17.00
CA PRO A 91 -11.57 -1.58 -16.51
C PRO A 91 -10.44 -2.00 -15.56
N SER A 92 -10.78 -2.69 -14.46
CA SER A 92 -9.78 -3.16 -13.50
C SER A 92 -8.73 -4.08 -14.14
N SER A 93 -9.15 -4.91 -15.10
CA SER A 93 -8.23 -5.79 -15.83
C SER A 93 -7.19 -5.02 -16.63
N GLU A 94 -7.61 -3.92 -17.26
CA GLU A 94 -6.71 -3.08 -18.05
C GLU A 94 -5.69 -2.39 -17.14
N VAL A 95 -6.12 -1.86 -16.00
CA VAL A 95 -5.21 -1.29 -15.00
C VAL A 95 -4.23 -2.35 -14.47
N ALA A 96 -4.70 -3.57 -14.19
CA ALA A 96 -3.85 -4.64 -13.70
C ALA A 96 -2.80 -5.07 -14.74
N ASP A 97 -3.19 -5.23 -16.01
CA ASP A 97 -2.28 -5.61 -17.08
C ASP A 97 -1.25 -4.51 -17.37
N ASP A 98 -1.66 -3.24 -17.32
CA ASP A 98 -0.78 -2.08 -17.48
C ASP A 98 0.29 -2.01 -16.38
N ILE A 99 -0.11 -2.17 -15.11
CA ILE A 99 0.81 -2.23 -13.97
C ILE A 99 1.75 -3.43 -14.11
N ARG A 100 1.22 -4.62 -14.48
CA ARG A 100 2.02 -5.82 -14.67
C ARG A 100 3.13 -5.59 -15.69
N ALA A 101 2.80 -5.01 -16.84
CA ALA A 101 3.76 -4.75 -17.90
C ALA A 101 4.90 -3.82 -17.44
N GLU A 102 4.59 -2.75 -16.71
CA GLU A 102 5.62 -1.85 -16.18
C GLU A 102 6.44 -2.47 -15.06
N VAL A 103 5.80 -3.23 -14.16
CA VAL A 103 6.51 -3.92 -13.09
C VAL A 103 7.42 -5.01 -13.67
N ASP A 104 7.01 -5.72 -14.71
CA ASP A 104 7.84 -6.71 -15.41
C ASP A 104 9.11 -6.07 -16.00
N LEU A 105 8.95 -4.97 -16.73
CA LEU A 105 10.10 -4.21 -17.27
C LEU A 105 11.02 -3.72 -16.14
N TRP A 106 10.44 -3.21 -15.06
CA TRP A 106 11.19 -2.79 -13.87
C TRP A 106 11.89 -3.98 -13.19
N MET A 107 11.32 -5.18 -13.18
CA MET A 107 11.95 -6.36 -12.58
C MET A 107 13.12 -6.86 -13.42
N MET A 108 13.03 -6.80 -14.76
CA MET A 108 14.10 -7.22 -15.68
C MET A 108 15.36 -6.35 -15.55
N ASP A 109 15.21 -5.07 -15.20
CA ASP A 109 16.30 -4.10 -15.11
C ASP A 109 17.23 -4.31 -13.91
N THR A 110 16.83 -5.03 -12.85
CA THR A 110 17.74 -5.37 -11.74
C THR A 110 17.34 -6.68 -11.06
N PRO A 111 18.21 -7.71 -11.09
CA PRO A 111 18.02 -8.95 -10.34
C PRO A 111 17.84 -8.69 -8.83
N GLY A 112 16.89 -9.39 -8.20
CA GLY A 112 16.64 -9.30 -6.74
C GLY A 112 15.58 -8.28 -6.30
N ARG A 113 14.96 -7.55 -7.24
CA ARG A 113 13.80 -6.69 -6.94
C ARG A 113 12.60 -7.52 -6.46
N THR A 114 11.75 -6.92 -5.63
CA THR A 114 10.45 -7.51 -5.23
C THR A 114 9.32 -6.65 -5.77
N ARG A 115 8.17 -7.27 -6.07
CA ARG A 115 6.97 -6.62 -6.61
C ARG A 115 6.20 -5.85 -5.53
N THR A 116 6.92 -5.10 -4.71
CA THR A 116 6.40 -4.34 -3.57
C THR A 116 6.63 -2.84 -3.75
N GLY A 117 5.78 -2.04 -3.11
CA GLY A 117 5.87 -0.59 -3.10
C GLY A 117 4.84 0.07 -4.03
N HIS A 118 5.07 1.36 -4.27
CA HIS A 118 4.18 2.21 -5.05
C HIS A 118 4.45 2.10 -6.55
N HIS A 119 3.41 2.38 -7.33
CA HIS A 119 3.45 2.47 -8.77
C HIS A 119 2.69 3.74 -9.19
N ALA A 120 3.29 4.60 -10.01
CA ALA A 120 2.66 5.84 -10.45
C ALA A 120 1.87 5.59 -11.73
N ILE A 121 0.60 6.02 -11.75
CA ILE A 121 -0.27 5.96 -12.93
C ILE A 121 -0.40 7.39 -13.47
N PRO A 122 0.29 7.73 -14.57
CA PRO A 122 0.21 9.04 -15.18
C PRO A 122 -1.09 9.22 -15.97
N LEU A 123 -1.50 10.48 -16.18
CA LEU A 123 -2.72 10.81 -16.92
C LEU A 123 -2.76 10.20 -18.33
N SER A 124 -1.63 10.12 -19.01
CA SER A 124 -1.55 9.55 -20.36
C SER A 124 -2.06 8.11 -20.43
N ARG A 125 -1.94 7.33 -19.35
CA ARG A 125 -2.38 5.93 -19.29
C ARG A 125 -3.86 5.74 -19.02
N VAL A 126 -4.56 6.78 -18.57
CA VAL A 126 -5.99 6.71 -18.23
C VAL A 126 -6.84 7.68 -19.04
N ALA A 127 -6.22 8.48 -19.92
CA ALA A 127 -6.88 9.54 -20.67
C ALA A 127 -8.06 9.04 -21.52
N HIS A 128 -7.97 7.82 -22.05
CA HIS A 128 -9.04 7.18 -22.83
C HIS A 128 -10.26 6.79 -22.00
N GLY A 129 -10.11 6.66 -20.68
CA GLY A 129 -11.21 6.46 -19.74
C GLY A 129 -12.04 7.72 -19.49
N ARG A 130 -11.63 8.88 -20.02
CA ARG A 130 -12.34 10.15 -19.83
C ARG A 130 -13.78 10.03 -20.35
N GLY A 131 -14.73 10.38 -19.50
CA GLY A 131 -16.14 10.44 -19.87
C GLY A 131 -16.77 9.07 -20.15
N ARG A 132 -16.07 7.96 -19.85
CA ARG A 132 -16.56 6.59 -20.03
C ARG A 132 -17.55 6.14 -18.95
N TRP A 133 -18.54 6.99 -18.69
CA TRP A 133 -19.63 6.73 -17.75
C TRP A 133 -20.57 5.62 -18.23
N ASP A 134 -20.59 5.36 -19.54
CA ASP A 134 -21.26 4.22 -20.17
C ASP A 134 -20.83 2.89 -19.56
N LEU A 135 -19.56 2.75 -19.17
CA LEU A 135 -19.04 1.54 -18.52
C LEU A 135 -19.68 1.25 -17.16
N LEU A 136 -20.25 2.27 -16.52
CA LEU A 136 -20.91 2.15 -15.22
C LEU A 136 -22.45 2.10 -15.35
N GLY A 137 -22.98 2.05 -16.58
CA GLY A 137 -24.42 2.13 -16.83
C GLY A 137 -25.00 3.51 -16.50
N LEU A 138 -24.22 4.59 -16.71
CA LEU A 138 -24.62 5.95 -16.35
C LEU A 138 -24.70 6.87 -17.57
N ALA A 139 -25.62 7.82 -17.52
CA ALA A 139 -25.74 8.85 -18.54
C ALA A 139 -24.48 9.73 -18.68
N GLY A 140 -24.17 10.11 -19.92
CA GLY A 140 -23.10 11.06 -20.23
C GLY A 140 -23.42 12.50 -19.82
N GLU A 141 -24.70 12.85 -19.75
CA GLU A 141 -25.17 14.17 -19.31
C GLU A 141 -25.45 14.20 -17.79
N LYS A 142 -25.16 15.33 -17.17
CA LYS A 142 -25.43 15.57 -15.74
C LYS A 142 -26.66 16.46 -15.58
N ASP A 143 -27.44 16.16 -14.55
CA ASP A 143 -28.49 17.03 -14.01
C ASP A 143 -28.16 17.35 -12.54
N PRO A 144 -27.60 18.56 -12.28
CA PRO A 144 -27.21 18.98 -10.93
C PRO A 144 -28.36 19.00 -9.91
N SER A 145 -29.61 19.05 -10.36
CA SER A 145 -30.79 19.10 -9.49
C SER A 145 -31.09 17.76 -8.81
N ARG A 146 -30.53 16.66 -9.34
CA ARG A 146 -30.73 15.30 -8.79
C ARG A 146 -30.04 15.08 -7.45
N TYR A 147 -29.05 15.90 -7.11
CA TYR A 147 -28.31 15.79 -5.86
C TYR A 147 -28.44 17.07 -5.06
N SER A 148 -29.33 17.08 -4.07
CA SER A 148 -29.57 18.25 -3.24
C SER A 148 -28.38 18.57 -2.33
N ASP A 149 -28.27 19.84 -1.92
CA ASP A 149 -27.21 20.27 -0.99
C ASP A 149 -27.30 19.58 0.37
N ALA A 150 -28.51 19.22 0.81
CA ALA A 150 -28.73 18.43 2.01
C ALA A 150 -28.15 17.00 1.87
N GLN A 151 -28.34 16.36 0.71
CA GLN A 151 -27.75 15.05 0.42
C GLN A 151 -26.22 15.15 0.30
N ARG A 152 -25.68 16.18 -0.36
CA ARG A 152 -24.23 16.47 -0.41
C ARG A 152 -23.64 16.59 1.00
N ALA A 153 -24.26 17.40 1.86
CA ALA A 153 -23.81 17.61 3.23
C ALA A 153 -23.84 16.31 4.05
N THR A 154 -24.90 15.52 3.89
CA THR A 154 -25.05 14.21 4.56
C THR A 154 -23.96 13.24 4.12
N THR A 155 -23.72 13.10 2.81
CA THR A 155 -22.66 12.23 2.29
C THR A 155 -21.28 12.67 2.78
N ALA A 156 -21.01 13.98 2.77
CA ALA A 156 -19.75 14.52 3.27
C ALA A 156 -19.56 14.21 4.77
N ALA A 157 -20.61 14.34 5.58
CA ALA A 157 -20.56 14.00 7.01
C ALA A 157 -20.26 12.50 7.22
N THR A 158 -20.94 11.61 6.49
CA THR A 158 -20.70 10.16 6.54
C THR A 158 -19.27 9.80 6.15
N LEU A 159 -18.76 10.34 5.04
CA LEU A 159 -17.39 10.05 4.59
C LEU A 159 -16.32 10.56 5.56
N ARG A 160 -16.57 11.70 6.22
CA ARG A 160 -15.68 12.21 7.27
C ARG A 160 -15.71 11.34 8.52
N ALA A 161 -16.90 10.88 8.94
CA ALA A 161 -17.03 9.94 10.05
C ALA A 161 -16.29 8.62 9.77
N ASP A 162 -16.44 8.07 8.56
CA ASP A 162 -15.72 6.86 8.12
C ASP A 162 -14.20 7.07 8.10
N ALA A 163 -13.74 8.22 7.59
CA ALA A 163 -12.32 8.55 7.57
C ALA A 163 -11.75 8.70 8.98
N ALA A 164 -12.49 9.35 9.88
CA ALA A 164 -12.13 9.46 11.29
C ALA A 164 -12.09 8.08 11.97
N ALA A 165 -13.08 7.22 11.74
CA ALA A 165 -13.11 5.85 12.27
C ALA A 165 -11.90 5.03 11.76
N ARG A 166 -11.56 5.14 10.47
CA ARG A 166 -10.37 4.50 9.88
C ARG A 166 -9.06 5.04 10.47
N ALA A 167 -8.95 6.35 10.66
CA ALA A 167 -7.79 6.98 11.28
C ALA A 167 -7.63 6.54 12.75
N SER A 168 -8.73 6.47 13.49
CA SER A 168 -8.76 5.96 14.87
C SER A 168 -8.42 4.47 14.94
N ALA A 169 -8.92 3.65 14.01
CA ALA A 169 -8.55 2.24 13.92
C ALA A 169 -7.06 2.03 13.57
N ARG A 170 -6.46 2.95 12.80
CA ARG A 170 -5.00 2.97 12.55
C ARG A 170 -4.20 3.47 13.75
N LYS A 171 -4.75 4.41 14.53
CA LYS A 171 -4.12 4.96 15.73
C LYS A 171 -4.27 4.08 16.97
N LYS A 172 -5.21 3.15 16.99
CA LYS A 172 -5.35 2.17 18.07
C LYS A 172 -4.10 1.29 18.06
N PRO A 173 -3.18 1.40 19.03
CA PRO A 173 -2.21 0.34 19.25
C PRO A 173 -2.97 -0.84 19.85
N ALA A 174 -2.42 -2.03 19.70
CA ALA A 174 -2.85 -3.22 20.42
C ALA A 174 -2.94 -2.94 21.94
N LYS A 175 -4.13 -2.65 22.48
CA LYS A 175 -4.41 -2.79 23.91
C LYS A 175 -5.91 -2.91 24.19
N ALA A 176 -6.39 -4.11 23.97
CA ALA A 176 -7.55 -4.77 24.56
C ALA A 176 -7.53 -6.16 23.90
N THR A 177 -6.65 -7.08 24.30
CA THR A 177 -6.73 -7.80 25.57
C THR A 177 -5.36 -8.31 25.97
N ALA A 178 -4.78 -7.77 27.05
CA ALA A 178 -3.86 -8.47 27.95
C ALA A 178 -3.62 -7.55 29.13
N ALA A 179 -4.18 -7.92 30.27
CA ALA A 179 -3.55 -7.59 31.53
C ALA A 179 -2.20 -8.33 31.57
N LEU A 180 -1.23 -7.71 32.25
CA LEU A 180 0.15 -8.12 32.52
C LEU A 180 1.24 -7.76 31.47
N GLU A 181 2.16 -6.94 31.99
CA GLU A 181 3.59 -6.79 31.66
C GLU A 181 4.00 -5.96 30.43
N GLU A 182 4.66 -4.86 30.75
CA GLU A 182 5.45 -3.98 29.88
C GLU A 182 6.66 -4.79 29.38
N LEU A 183 6.49 -5.53 28.29
CA LEU A 183 7.60 -6.22 27.64
C LEU A 183 8.48 -5.17 26.94
N ILE A 184 9.61 -4.87 27.55
CA ILE A 184 10.69 -4.10 26.94
C ILE A 184 11.11 -4.84 25.66
N ASP A 185 10.98 -4.21 24.48
CA ASP A 185 11.51 -4.76 23.23
C ASP A 185 13.04 -4.70 23.30
N ASN A 186 13.65 -5.79 23.72
CA ASN A 186 15.10 -5.91 23.96
C ASN A 186 15.91 -6.14 22.67
N ARG A 187 15.29 -6.04 21.49
CA ARG A 187 15.97 -6.30 20.22
C ARG A 187 16.98 -5.20 19.91
N LEU A 188 18.20 -5.64 19.58
CA LEU A 188 19.33 -4.76 19.32
C LEU A 188 19.44 -4.48 17.83
N GLU A 189 19.53 -3.20 17.47
CA GLU A 189 19.97 -2.83 16.13
C GLU A 189 21.48 -3.07 16.01
N VAL A 190 21.87 -3.76 14.95
CA VAL A 190 23.25 -4.15 14.68
C VAL A 190 23.64 -3.77 13.26
N VAL A 191 24.91 -3.45 13.06
CA VAL A 191 25.48 -2.97 11.81
C VAL A 191 26.76 -3.73 11.47
N ALA A 192 27.04 -3.86 10.18
CA ALA A 192 28.29 -4.40 9.68
C ALA A 192 28.67 -3.66 8.39
N ASP A 193 29.93 -3.26 8.26
CA ASP A 193 30.47 -2.71 7.03
C ASP A 193 31.28 -3.82 6.32
N PHE A 194 30.82 -4.28 5.16
CA PHE A 194 31.42 -5.40 4.42
C PHE A 194 31.44 -5.12 2.91
N GLU A 195 32.63 -5.20 2.29
CA GLU A 195 32.85 -4.99 0.85
C GLU A 195 32.10 -3.78 0.24
N GLY A 196 32.09 -2.65 0.95
CA GLY A 196 31.46 -1.41 0.50
C GLY A 196 29.96 -1.29 0.83
N TYR A 197 29.35 -2.31 1.44
CA TYR A 197 27.99 -2.27 1.95
C TYR A 197 27.96 -1.96 3.45
N ARG A 198 27.06 -1.05 3.86
CA ARG A 198 26.65 -0.90 5.25
C ARG A 198 25.36 -1.67 5.50
N LEU A 199 25.49 -2.80 6.17
CA LEU A 199 24.42 -3.71 6.53
C LEU A 199 23.79 -3.24 7.84
N VAL A 200 22.45 -3.33 7.94
CA VAL A 200 21.71 -3.10 9.18
C VAL A 200 20.86 -4.33 9.45
N GLY A 201 21.01 -4.90 10.63
CA GLY A 201 20.26 -6.03 11.14
C GLY A 201 19.54 -5.70 12.43
N ARG A 202 18.53 -6.49 12.77
CA ARG A 202 17.87 -6.48 14.06
C ARG A 202 18.05 -7.83 14.71
N PHE A 203 18.81 -7.86 15.79
CA PHE A 203 19.11 -9.05 16.57
C PHE A 203 18.17 -9.16 17.77
N ASP A 204 17.61 -10.34 17.97
CA ASP A 204 16.76 -10.66 19.12
C ASP A 204 17.58 -11.49 20.13
N PRO A 205 17.94 -10.93 21.31
CA PRO A 205 18.81 -11.64 22.26
C PRO A 205 18.14 -12.86 22.90
N ASP A 206 16.80 -12.90 22.95
CA ASP A 206 16.05 -13.99 23.57
C ASP A 206 15.97 -15.21 22.64
N THR A 207 15.77 -14.97 21.35
CA THR A 207 15.65 -16.02 20.32
C THR A 207 16.92 -16.26 19.51
N GLN A 208 17.93 -15.39 19.70
CA GLN A 208 19.15 -15.28 18.90
C GLN A 208 18.94 -14.99 17.41
N THR A 209 17.71 -14.75 16.97
CA THR A 209 17.41 -14.54 15.56
C THR A 209 17.91 -13.19 15.06
N LEU A 210 18.37 -13.13 13.81
CA LEU A 210 18.81 -11.89 13.17
C LEU A 210 18.03 -11.64 11.87
N GLU A 211 17.37 -10.49 11.79
CA GLU A 211 16.65 -10.03 10.60
C GLU A 211 17.47 -8.95 9.88
N ILE A 212 17.68 -9.09 8.56
CA ILE A 212 18.35 -8.04 7.78
C ILE A 212 17.36 -6.92 7.50
N MET A 213 17.58 -5.76 8.07
CA MET A 213 16.73 -4.57 7.91
C MET A 213 17.16 -3.71 6.71
N ARG A 214 18.44 -3.71 6.35
CA ARG A 214 19.01 -2.98 5.21
C ARG A 214 20.25 -3.66 4.66
N GLY A 215 20.34 -3.75 3.33
CA GLY A 215 21.46 -4.36 2.60
C GLY A 215 21.02 -5.55 1.74
N PRO A 216 21.95 -6.24 1.09
CA PRO A 216 21.67 -7.50 0.42
C PRO A 216 20.96 -8.46 1.37
N MET A 217 19.97 -9.21 0.87
CA MET A 217 19.12 -10.12 1.66
C MET A 217 18.14 -9.44 2.65
N GLN A 218 17.83 -8.15 2.45
CA GLN A 218 16.84 -7.42 3.25
C GLN A 218 15.50 -8.18 3.41
N GLY A 219 14.96 -8.16 4.63
CA GLY A 219 13.73 -8.83 5.03
C GLY A 219 13.90 -10.32 5.37
N ARG A 220 15.08 -10.90 5.12
CA ARG A 220 15.36 -12.29 5.52
C ARG A 220 15.69 -12.36 7.00
N ARG A 221 15.21 -13.44 7.62
CA ARG A 221 15.50 -13.82 9.00
C ARG A 221 16.40 -15.03 9.00
N PHE A 222 17.36 -15.02 9.91
CA PHE A 222 18.31 -16.09 10.13
C PHE A 222 18.19 -16.58 11.57
N PRO A 223 18.45 -17.88 11.80
CA PRO A 223 18.34 -18.48 13.12
C PRO A 223 19.35 -17.90 14.12
N ASP A 224 20.49 -17.40 13.64
CA ASP A 224 21.56 -16.85 14.46
C ASP A 224 22.41 -15.82 13.66
N PRO A 225 23.22 -14.98 14.34
CA PRO A 225 24.04 -13.97 13.68
C PRO A 225 25.12 -14.54 12.74
N THR A 226 25.65 -15.73 13.04
CA THR A 226 26.72 -16.38 12.25
C THR A 226 26.18 -16.89 10.93
N THR A 227 25.00 -17.51 10.95
CA THR A 227 24.27 -17.90 9.75
C THR A 227 23.94 -16.67 8.90
N ALA A 228 23.54 -15.55 9.53
CA ALA A 228 23.28 -14.31 8.82
C ALA A 228 24.55 -13.72 8.16
N ALA A 229 25.66 -13.64 8.90
CA ALA A 229 26.93 -13.10 8.42
C ALA A 229 27.48 -13.93 7.25
N THR A 230 27.55 -15.24 7.42
CA THR A 230 27.99 -16.20 6.39
C THR A 230 27.14 -16.08 5.12
N ALA A 231 25.82 -16.01 5.27
CA ALA A 231 24.91 -15.94 4.13
C ALA A 231 25.02 -14.60 3.38
N VAL A 232 25.13 -13.48 4.09
CA VAL A 232 25.24 -12.15 3.48
C VAL A 232 26.61 -11.97 2.83
N ALA A 233 27.70 -12.40 3.48
CA ALA A 233 29.04 -12.32 2.93
C ALA A 233 29.21 -13.17 1.66
N SER A 234 28.77 -14.43 1.69
CA SER A 234 28.81 -15.31 0.51
C SER A 234 27.96 -14.76 -0.65
N HIS A 235 26.87 -14.07 -0.33
CA HIS A 235 26.01 -13.45 -1.35
C HIS A 235 26.66 -12.22 -1.99
N ILE A 236 27.47 -11.46 -1.23
CA ILE A 236 28.14 -10.25 -1.72
C ILE A 236 29.36 -10.60 -2.56
N SER A 237 30.20 -11.54 -2.10
CA SER A 237 31.42 -11.90 -2.80
C SER A 237 31.19 -12.86 -3.97
N GLY A 238 30.10 -13.63 -3.93
CA GLY A 238 29.78 -14.65 -4.93
C GLY A 238 30.49 -16.00 -4.71
N ASP A 239 31.29 -16.12 -3.65
CA ASP A 239 31.97 -17.34 -3.22
C ASP A 239 31.41 -17.84 -1.88
N ILE A 240 31.76 -19.07 -1.48
CA ILE A 240 31.35 -19.60 -0.16
C ILE A 240 32.29 -19.03 0.91
N GLU A 241 31.74 -18.17 1.75
CA GLU A 241 32.45 -17.58 2.89
C GLU A 241 31.94 -18.11 4.22
N THR A 242 32.74 -17.99 5.27
CA THR A 242 32.36 -18.34 6.64
C THR A 242 32.83 -17.24 7.57
N HIS A 243 31.90 -16.60 8.26
CA HIS A 243 32.17 -15.47 9.17
C HIS A 243 31.53 -15.71 10.53
N ASP A 244 32.25 -15.35 11.59
CA ASP A 244 31.69 -15.32 12.94
C ASP A 244 30.73 -14.13 13.07
N GLY A 245 29.44 -14.41 13.23
CA GLY A 245 28.41 -13.39 13.34
C GLY A 245 28.55 -12.48 14.55
N TRP A 246 29.18 -12.95 15.62
CA TRP A 246 29.36 -12.17 16.84
C TRP A 246 30.49 -11.13 16.72
N GLU A 247 31.38 -11.30 15.75
CA GLU A 247 32.41 -10.31 15.39
C GLU A 247 32.01 -9.47 14.17
N PHE A 248 31.27 -10.08 13.24
CA PHE A 248 30.79 -9.44 12.01
C PHE A 248 29.79 -8.32 12.30
N TRP A 249 28.81 -8.59 13.16
CA TRP A 249 27.78 -7.62 13.52
C TRP A 249 28.14 -6.88 14.81
N ARG A 250 27.92 -5.56 14.85
CA ARG A 250 28.15 -4.69 16.02
C ARG A 250 26.93 -3.86 16.32
N THR A 251 26.71 -3.45 17.55
CA THR A 251 25.64 -2.50 17.88
C THR A 251 25.91 -1.13 17.22
N GLU A 252 24.90 -0.26 17.16
CA GLU A 252 25.08 1.12 16.64
C GLU A 252 26.18 1.90 17.39
N GLN A 253 26.41 1.57 18.66
CA GLN A 253 27.46 2.14 19.49
C GLN A 253 28.86 1.56 19.19
N GLY A 254 28.97 0.64 18.23
CA GLY A 254 30.21 -0.04 17.82
C GLY A 254 30.62 -1.19 18.74
N GLU A 255 29.78 -1.56 19.71
CA GLU A 255 30.05 -2.64 20.65
C GLU A 255 29.74 -4.00 20.02
N ARG A 256 30.39 -5.05 20.50
CA ARG A 256 30.06 -6.43 20.08
C ARG A 256 28.65 -6.77 20.57
N ILE A 257 27.92 -7.56 19.79
CA ILE A 257 26.64 -8.11 20.27
C ILE A 257 26.93 -8.95 21.53
N PRO A 258 26.16 -8.79 22.62
CA PRO A 258 26.29 -9.66 23.77
C PRO A 258 26.13 -11.13 23.32
N MET A 259 27.15 -11.96 23.56
CA MET A 259 27.01 -13.40 23.39
C MET A 259 25.83 -13.82 24.27
N GLY A 260 24.76 -14.34 23.66
CA GLY A 260 23.57 -14.75 24.40
C GLY A 260 24.00 -15.59 25.60
N GLN A 261 23.63 -15.17 26.81
CA GLN A 261 24.02 -15.86 28.04
C GLN A 261 23.33 -17.22 28.11
N ASN A 262 23.84 -18.21 27.37
CA ASN A 262 23.68 -19.59 27.76
C ASN A 262 24.84 -19.94 28.69
N SER A 263 24.66 -19.55 29.96
CA SER A 263 25.33 -20.27 31.03
C SER A 263 24.88 -21.72 30.97
N ILE A 264 25.86 -22.57 30.67
CA ILE A 264 26.02 -23.94 31.14
C ILE A 264 25.05 -24.26 32.29
N ARG A 265 24.14 -25.22 32.03
CA ARG A 265 23.83 -26.32 32.95
C ARG A 265 23.15 -27.46 32.20
#